data_AF-A0A396ILQ0-F1
#
_entry.id   AF-A0A396ILQ0-F1
#
_cell.length_a   1.000
_cell.length_b   1.000
_cell.length_c   1.000
_cell.angle_alpha   90.00
_cell.angle_beta   90.00
_cell.angle_gamma   90.00
#
_symmetry.space_group_name_H-M   'P 1'
#
loop_
_entity.id
_entity.type
_entity.pdbx_description
1 polymer ?
#
loop_
_entity_poly.entity_id
_entity_poly.type
_entity_poly.pdbx_seq_one_letter_code
_entity_poly.pdbx_strand_id
1 'polypeptide(L)'
;MISEARWLAVTTITLTTLSAAISISISAYIFNRKCNALKSKIHELELSLKSCSDNCASERQGRIRAQQMLRKQLTQPKSENLNLTYYPMIPIGTIHSCFSTRNGTPRQPLLHPSQSGFKAKVRVPRLKGGKIGVFGTRSPHRPCPIGLTVAKVEAVQGNMILLSGVDLVDGTPVLDVKPYLPYCDSIQEAAVPNWLMEDNLLSVASVSFSEEFISSLESCWITAEKKSLYASPGEFQSLVMQVLSWDIRSLSQRNRPRDAIRKKEKGQLLCDTSDVDDEHLGETAIVHEREQNSLNSMEVVYHLILEGLDVSYRIDHDGNVIVEKVSTSAVLDNKLDSYNYLTWKDKLQ
;
A
#
# COMPACT_ATOMS: atom_id res chain seq x y z
N MET A 1 59.96 -67.21 0.03
CA MET A 1 59.10 -66.28 -0.75
C MET A 1 57.60 -66.37 -0.42
N ILE A 2 57.02 -67.55 -0.13
CA ILE A 2 55.56 -67.68 0.11
C ILE A 2 55.12 -67.20 1.51
N SER A 3 55.98 -67.20 2.53
CA SER A 3 55.63 -66.77 3.89
C SER A 3 55.55 -65.24 4.06
N GLU A 4 56.47 -64.49 3.47
CA GLU A 4 56.50 -63.02 3.61
C GLU A 4 55.34 -62.32 2.89
N ALA A 5 54.95 -62.79 1.70
CA ALA A 5 53.80 -62.27 0.98
C ALA A 5 52.48 -62.44 1.76
N ARG A 6 52.36 -63.53 2.54
CA ARG A 6 51.19 -63.77 3.41
C ARG A 6 51.16 -62.82 4.60
N TRP A 7 52.31 -62.53 5.23
CA TRP A 7 52.39 -61.56 6.32
C TRP A 7 52.16 -60.11 5.85
N LEU A 8 52.65 -59.75 4.66
CA LEU A 8 52.36 -58.44 4.04
C LEU A 8 50.87 -58.28 3.69
N ALA A 9 50.21 -59.32 3.19
CA ALA A 9 48.76 -59.30 2.92
C ALA A 9 47.94 -59.18 4.23
N VAL A 10 48.31 -59.90 5.29
CA VAL A 10 47.61 -59.83 6.58
C VAL A 10 47.80 -58.45 7.23
N THR A 11 48.99 -57.85 7.15
CA THR A 11 49.26 -56.51 7.70
C THR A 11 48.54 -55.40 6.93
N THR A 12 48.42 -55.51 5.60
CA THR A 12 47.63 -54.55 4.80
C THR A 12 46.13 -54.68 5.05
N ILE A 13 45.60 -55.91 5.17
CA ILE A 13 44.18 -56.13 5.51
C ILE A 13 43.87 -55.62 6.93
N THR A 14 44.75 -55.86 7.90
CA THR A 14 44.54 -55.37 9.28
C THR A 14 44.67 -53.84 9.37
N LEU A 15 45.60 -53.21 8.65
CA LEU A 15 45.74 -51.76 8.64
C LEU A 15 44.56 -51.05 7.95
N THR A 16 44.04 -51.62 6.85
CA THR A 16 42.87 -51.06 6.13
C THR A 16 41.56 -51.25 6.89
N THR A 17 41.37 -52.39 7.56
CA THR A 17 40.21 -52.60 8.43
C THR A 17 40.25 -51.67 9.66
N LEU A 18 41.43 -51.45 10.23
CA LEU A 18 41.61 -50.51 11.34
C LEU A 18 41.35 -49.05 10.93
N SER A 19 41.86 -48.62 9.77
CA SER A 19 41.63 -47.25 9.26
C SER A 19 40.16 -46.99 8.89
N ALA A 20 39.47 -47.99 8.34
CA ALA A 20 38.04 -47.94 8.08
C ALA A 20 37.23 -47.84 9.40
N ALA A 21 37.57 -48.63 10.41
CA ALA A 21 36.91 -48.59 11.72
C ALA A 21 37.09 -47.23 12.43
N ILE A 22 38.29 -46.64 12.34
CA ILE A 22 38.58 -45.30 12.87
C ILE A 22 37.76 -44.24 12.13
N SER A 23 37.70 -44.31 10.79
CA SER A 23 36.94 -43.37 9.97
C SER A 23 35.44 -43.42 10.26
N ILE A 24 34.87 -44.62 10.43
CA ILE A 24 33.47 -44.83 10.83
C ILE A 24 33.22 -44.23 12.22
N SER A 25 34.14 -44.46 13.17
CA SER A 25 34.02 -43.95 14.54
C SER A 25 34.08 -42.41 14.58
N ILE A 26 34.99 -41.79 13.83
CA ILE A 26 35.09 -40.32 13.70
C ILE A 26 33.83 -39.76 13.04
N SER A 27 33.36 -40.38 11.96
CA SER A 27 32.13 -39.97 11.26
C SER A 27 30.91 -40.05 12.18
N ALA A 28 30.76 -41.16 12.94
CA ALA A 28 29.70 -41.33 13.92
C ALA A 28 29.78 -40.29 15.05
N TYR A 29 30.99 -39.96 15.52
CA TYR A 29 31.20 -38.91 16.52
C TYR A 29 30.79 -37.53 16.00
N ILE A 30 31.19 -37.17 14.77
CA ILE A 30 30.82 -35.89 14.13
C ILE A 30 29.30 -35.82 13.93
N PHE A 31 28.68 -36.91 13.46
CA PHE A 31 27.24 -37.00 13.28
C PHE A 31 26.50 -36.81 14.60
N ASN A 32 26.91 -37.51 15.65
CA ASN A 32 26.29 -37.39 16.97
C ASN A 32 26.44 -35.97 17.55
N ARG A 33 27.62 -35.34 17.37
CA ARG A 33 27.84 -33.94 17.76
C ARG A 33 26.92 -32.98 17.00
N LYS A 34 26.74 -33.16 15.68
CA LYS A 34 25.81 -32.37 14.88
C LYS A 34 24.36 -32.59 15.30
N CYS A 35 23.94 -33.83 15.54
CA CYS A 35 22.60 -34.14 16.05
C CYS A 35 22.33 -33.48 17.40
N ASN A 36 23.29 -33.50 18.32
CA ASN A 36 23.15 -32.85 19.62
C ASN A 36 23.08 -31.31 19.49
N ALA A 37 23.92 -30.72 18.62
CA ALA A 37 23.84 -29.29 18.34
C ALA A 37 22.48 -28.89 17.74
N LEU A 38 21.94 -29.69 16.81
CA LEU A 38 20.65 -29.43 16.20
C LEU A 38 19.49 -29.59 17.21
N LYS A 39 19.53 -30.62 18.07
CA LYS A 39 18.57 -30.78 19.17
C LYS A 39 18.57 -29.59 20.12
N SER A 40 19.76 -29.11 20.48
CA SER A 40 19.90 -27.90 21.32
C SER A 40 19.30 -26.68 20.64
N LYS A 41 19.51 -26.52 19.32
CA LYS A 41 18.96 -25.42 18.53
C LYS A 41 17.43 -25.47 18.45
N ILE A 42 16.85 -26.65 18.25
CA ILE A 42 15.40 -26.85 18.25
C ILE A 42 14.82 -26.48 19.61
N HIS A 43 15.44 -26.95 20.70
CA HIS A 43 14.99 -26.64 22.05
C HIS A 43 15.07 -25.13 22.37
N GLU A 44 16.15 -24.47 21.95
CA GLU A 44 16.31 -23.02 22.07
C GLU A 44 15.21 -22.25 21.31
N LEU A 45 14.91 -22.68 20.07
CA LEU A 45 13.84 -22.08 19.26
C LEU A 45 12.45 -22.30 19.87
N GLU A 46 12.17 -23.49 20.40
CA GLU A 46 10.91 -23.80 21.10
C GLU A 46 10.72 -22.92 22.33
N LEU A 47 11.78 -22.73 23.14
CA LEU A 47 11.77 -21.83 24.29
C LEU A 47 11.55 -20.37 23.87
N SER A 48 12.24 -19.91 22.82
CA SER A 48 12.06 -18.56 22.28
C SER A 48 10.63 -18.35 21.75
N LEU A 49 10.06 -19.34 21.05
CA LEU A 49 8.69 -19.28 20.53
C LEU A 49 7.67 -19.22 21.67
N LYS A 50 7.85 -20.05 22.70
CA LYS A 50 7.00 -20.04 23.90
C LYS A 50 7.06 -18.70 24.63
N SER A 51 8.26 -18.17 24.86
CA SER A 51 8.44 -16.86 25.48
C SER A 51 7.79 -15.74 24.67
N CYS A 52 7.90 -15.77 23.34
CA CYS A 52 7.23 -14.82 22.45
C CYS A 52 5.70 -14.91 22.58
N SER A 53 5.15 -16.12 22.59
CA SER A 53 3.71 -16.37 22.79
C SER A 53 3.21 -15.84 24.14
N ASP A 54 3.95 -16.09 25.22
CA ASP A 54 3.60 -15.65 26.58
C ASP A 54 3.66 -14.12 26.73
N ASN A 55 4.64 -13.46 26.10
CA ASN A 55 4.73 -12.00 26.04
C ASN A 55 3.54 -11.41 25.28
N CYS A 56 3.22 -11.95 24.09
CA CYS A 56 2.05 -11.56 23.32
C CYS A 56 0.74 -11.70 24.12
N ALA A 57 0.59 -12.81 24.87
CA ALA A 57 -0.57 -13.06 25.71
C ALA A 57 -0.68 -12.05 26.86
N SER A 58 0.44 -11.73 27.50
CA SER A 58 0.52 -10.74 28.60
C SER A 58 0.18 -9.33 28.12
N GLU A 59 0.72 -8.92 26.96
CA GLU A 59 0.37 -7.64 26.31
C GLU A 59 -1.11 -7.57 25.97
N ARG A 60 -1.69 -8.67 25.44
CA ARG A 60 -3.12 -8.75 25.14
C ARG A 60 -3.96 -8.58 26.42
N GLN A 61 -3.55 -9.20 27.52
CA GLN A 61 -4.25 -9.07 28.81
C GLN A 61 -4.17 -7.63 29.35
N GLY A 62 -3.01 -6.98 29.24
CA GLY A 62 -2.84 -5.57 29.60
C GLY A 62 -3.76 -4.65 28.80
N ARG A 63 -3.81 -4.82 27.47
CA ARG A 63 -4.70 -4.07 26.57
C ARG A 63 -6.17 -4.24 26.91
N ILE A 64 -6.61 -5.48 27.18
CA ILE A 64 -8.00 -5.77 27.55
C ILE A 64 -8.39 -5.05 28.85
N ARG A 65 -7.53 -5.09 29.87
CA ARG A 65 -7.77 -4.41 31.15
C ARG A 65 -7.91 -2.89 30.96
N ALA A 66 -6.99 -2.27 30.21
CA ALA A 66 -7.03 -0.84 29.91
C ALA A 66 -8.31 -0.45 29.15
N GLN A 67 -8.70 -1.23 28.13
CA GLN A 67 -9.93 -0.99 27.38
C GLN A 67 -11.19 -1.12 28.25
N GLN A 68 -11.24 -2.10 29.15
CA GLN A 68 -12.35 -2.28 30.08
C GLN A 68 -12.44 -1.11 31.08
N MET A 69 -11.31 -0.62 31.60
CA MET A 69 -11.29 0.55 32.50
C MET A 69 -11.81 1.79 31.81
N LEU A 70 -11.36 2.05 30.57
CA LEU A 70 -11.77 3.23 29.80
C LEU A 70 -13.26 3.16 29.41
N ARG A 71 -13.76 1.97 29.03
CA ARG A 71 -15.21 1.77 28.82
C ARG A 71 -16.01 2.07 30.08
N LYS A 72 -15.59 1.57 31.24
CA LYS A 72 -16.26 1.86 32.51
C LYS A 72 -16.31 3.36 32.79
N GLN A 73 -15.22 4.08 32.54
CA GLN A 73 -15.16 5.54 32.69
C GLN A 73 -16.11 6.29 31.74
N LEU A 74 -16.29 5.80 30.50
CA LEU A 74 -17.19 6.41 29.52
C LEU A 74 -18.66 6.09 29.74
N THR A 75 -18.97 4.93 30.32
CA THR A 75 -20.34 4.54 30.68
C THR A 75 -20.80 5.09 32.03
N GLN A 76 -19.91 5.73 32.80
CA GLN A 76 -20.32 6.42 34.02
C GLN A 76 -21.13 7.66 33.66
N PRO A 77 -22.34 7.83 34.21
CA PRO A 77 -23.17 8.99 33.92
C PRO A 77 -22.56 10.22 34.58
N LYS A 78 -21.71 10.95 33.84
CA LYS A 78 -21.47 12.36 34.15
C LYS A 78 -22.68 13.14 33.61
N SER A 79 -23.53 13.58 34.52
CA SER A 79 -24.46 14.68 34.26
C SER A 79 -23.64 15.82 33.64
N GLU A 80 -24.10 16.36 32.51
CA GLU A 80 -23.41 17.35 31.65
C GLU A 80 -22.53 16.75 30.54
N ASN A 81 -23.17 16.05 29.58
CA ASN A 81 -23.07 16.27 28.13
C ASN A 81 -23.60 15.03 27.39
N LEU A 82 -24.90 15.03 27.09
CA LEU A 82 -25.63 13.97 26.37
C LEU A 82 -25.29 13.87 24.86
N ASN A 83 -24.09 14.27 24.42
CA ASN A 83 -23.70 14.32 23.00
C ASN A 83 -22.35 13.68 22.67
N LEU A 84 -21.79 12.82 23.53
CA LEU A 84 -20.61 12.03 23.14
C LEU A 84 -21.03 10.67 22.54
N THR A 85 -21.54 10.70 21.31
CA THR A 85 -21.79 9.49 20.50
C THR A 85 -20.50 8.90 19.90
N TYR A 86 -19.33 9.49 20.16
CA TYR A 86 -18.06 9.12 19.54
C TYR A 86 -16.88 9.19 20.53
N TYR A 87 -15.85 8.37 20.28
CA TYR A 87 -14.57 8.52 20.95
C TYR A 87 -13.83 9.76 20.40
N PRO A 88 -13.43 10.72 21.23
CA PRO A 88 -12.62 11.84 20.76
C PRO A 88 -11.22 11.33 20.39
N MET A 89 -10.86 11.45 19.12
CA MET A 89 -9.51 11.19 18.60
C MET A 89 -8.90 12.53 18.22
N ILE A 90 -7.76 12.86 18.81
CA ILE A 90 -7.03 14.10 18.51
C ILE A 90 -5.92 13.78 17.50
N PRO A 91 -5.81 14.51 16.37
CA PRO A 91 -4.69 14.36 15.47
C PRO A 91 -3.35 14.65 16.19
N ILE A 92 -2.38 13.76 16.02
CA ILE A 92 -1.02 13.89 16.56
C ILE A 92 -0.02 14.45 15.55
N GLY A 93 -0.43 14.57 14.28
CA GLY A 93 0.40 15.09 13.20
C GLY A 93 -0.38 15.19 11.89
N THR A 94 0.32 15.60 10.84
CA THR A 94 -0.24 15.79 9.50
C THR A 94 0.71 15.19 8.47
N ILE A 95 0.15 14.56 7.46
CA ILE A 95 0.89 14.02 6.32
C ILE A 95 1.23 15.15 5.34
N HIS A 96 2.49 15.16 4.89
CA HIS A 96 2.93 15.89 3.71
C HIS A 96 3.22 14.90 2.59
N SER A 97 2.59 15.04 1.42
CA SER A 97 2.76 14.07 0.33
C SER A 97 2.66 14.68 -1.07
N CYS A 98 3.09 13.90 -2.08
CA CYS A 98 2.99 14.26 -3.48
C CYS A 98 1.55 14.19 -4.05
N PHE A 99 0.59 13.67 -3.29
CA PHE A 99 -0.79 13.51 -3.72
C PHE A 99 -1.64 14.68 -3.21
N SER A 100 -1.84 15.71 -4.02
CA SER A 100 -2.70 16.86 -3.67
C SER A 100 -4.19 16.50 -3.61
N THR A 101 -4.60 15.49 -4.37
CA THR A 101 -5.99 15.03 -4.46
C THR A 101 -6.06 13.51 -4.38
N ARG A 102 -7.27 13.00 -4.15
CA ARG A 102 -7.54 11.56 -4.15
C ARG A 102 -7.43 11.02 -5.57
N ASN A 103 -6.54 10.07 -5.78
CA ASN A 103 -6.45 9.31 -7.02
C ASN A 103 -7.03 7.91 -6.78
N GLY A 104 -7.96 7.46 -7.63
CA GLY A 104 -8.65 6.19 -7.45
C GLY A 104 -9.59 6.12 -6.23
N THR A 105 -9.89 4.90 -5.76
CA THR A 105 -10.65 4.69 -4.51
C THR A 105 -9.68 4.89 -3.33
N PRO A 106 -9.81 5.97 -2.55
CA PRO A 106 -8.80 6.29 -1.55
C PRO A 106 -8.87 5.29 -0.38
N ARG A 107 -7.71 4.90 0.18
CA ARG A 107 -7.66 4.23 1.51
C ARG A 107 -8.04 5.15 2.67
N GLN A 108 -8.42 6.39 2.34
CA GLN A 108 -8.61 7.48 3.28
C GLN A 108 -10.06 7.94 3.32
N PRO A 109 -10.65 8.01 4.52
CA PRO A 109 -11.99 8.52 4.70
C PRO A 109 -12.16 9.98 4.29
N LEU A 110 -13.40 10.38 3.99
CA LEU A 110 -13.76 11.80 3.91
C LEU A 110 -13.58 12.46 5.28
N LEU A 111 -12.85 13.58 5.32
CA LEU A 111 -12.70 14.42 6.52
C LEU A 111 -14.03 15.03 6.96
N HIS A 112 -15.03 15.01 6.08
CA HIS A 112 -16.39 15.38 6.39
C HIS A 112 -17.26 14.12 6.49
N PRO A 113 -17.89 13.84 7.65
CA PRO A 113 -19.00 12.91 7.69
C PRO A 113 -20.06 13.49 6.75
N SER A 114 -20.40 12.78 5.67
CA SER A 114 -21.60 13.13 4.92
C SER A 114 -22.78 12.93 5.87
N GLN A 115 -23.66 13.92 5.96
CA GLN A 115 -24.89 13.84 6.78
C GLN A 115 -25.86 12.75 6.30
N SER A 116 -25.53 12.05 5.20
CA SER A 116 -26.23 10.87 4.71
C SER A 116 -26.00 9.67 5.64
N GLY A 117 -27.06 8.96 6.00
CA GLY A 117 -26.98 7.75 6.83
C GLY A 117 -25.93 6.73 6.37
N PHE A 118 -25.38 5.97 7.33
CA PHE A 118 -24.35 4.96 7.09
C PHE A 118 -24.79 3.96 6.01
N LYS A 119 -24.06 3.95 4.88
CA LYS A 119 -24.27 2.97 3.80
C LYS A 119 -23.54 1.66 4.16
N ALA A 120 -24.29 0.59 4.43
CA ALA A 120 -23.72 -0.70 4.83
C ALA A 120 -22.95 -1.43 3.71
N LYS A 121 -23.20 -1.09 2.43
CA LYS A 121 -22.54 -1.67 1.26
C LYS A 121 -21.94 -0.57 0.37
N VAL A 122 -20.84 -0.90 -0.30
CA VAL A 122 -20.11 -0.03 -1.24
C VAL A 122 -19.93 -0.72 -2.58
N ARG A 123 -19.90 0.05 -3.66
CA ARG A 123 -19.56 -0.46 -5.00
C ARG A 123 -18.05 -0.64 -5.10
N VAL A 124 -17.59 -1.80 -5.54
CA VAL A 124 -16.15 -2.08 -5.67
C VAL A 124 -15.73 -2.17 -7.14
N PRO A 125 -14.58 -1.58 -7.53
CA PRO A 125 -14.15 -1.60 -8.92
C PRO A 125 -13.88 -2.99 -9.48
N ARG A 126 -13.27 -3.88 -8.68
CA ARG A 126 -12.92 -5.25 -9.09
C ARG A 126 -14.12 -6.17 -9.33
N LEU A 127 -15.29 -5.84 -8.77
CA LEU A 127 -16.55 -6.55 -9.02
C LEU A 127 -17.42 -5.83 -10.07
N LYS A 128 -16.81 -5.10 -11.01
CA LYS A 128 -17.51 -4.35 -12.08
C LYS A 128 -18.63 -3.44 -11.54
N GLY A 129 -18.41 -2.82 -10.37
CA GLY A 129 -19.40 -1.95 -9.71
C GLY A 129 -20.45 -2.69 -8.87
N GLY A 130 -20.28 -4.00 -8.65
CA GLY A 130 -21.05 -4.79 -7.70
C GLY A 130 -20.87 -4.32 -6.25
N LYS A 131 -21.86 -4.61 -5.40
CA LYS A 131 -21.93 -4.12 -4.01
C LYS A 131 -21.41 -5.13 -3.01
N ILE A 132 -20.48 -4.73 -2.14
CA ILE A 132 -19.94 -5.54 -1.04
C ILE A 132 -20.15 -4.80 0.28
N GLY A 133 -20.38 -5.53 1.38
CA GLY A 133 -20.48 -4.96 2.72
C GLY A 133 -19.21 -4.19 3.10
N VAL A 134 -19.34 -3.00 3.69
CA VAL A 134 -18.20 -2.11 4.00
C VAL A 134 -17.10 -2.82 4.78
N PHE A 135 -17.46 -3.67 5.75
CA PHE A 135 -16.50 -4.42 6.57
C PHE A 135 -15.74 -5.53 5.84
N GLY A 136 -16.23 -5.96 4.67
CA GLY A 136 -15.50 -6.85 3.76
C GLY A 136 -14.57 -6.11 2.80
N THR A 137 -14.41 -4.78 2.96
CA THR A 137 -13.62 -3.93 2.06
C THR A 137 -12.69 -3.01 2.86
N ARG A 138 -11.81 -2.29 2.15
CA ARG A 138 -11.00 -1.18 2.67
C ARG A 138 -11.57 0.19 2.28
N SER A 139 -12.88 0.27 2.07
CA SER A 139 -13.53 1.51 1.64
C SER A 139 -13.36 2.62 2.67
N PRO A 140 -13.21 3.89 2.22
CA PRO A 140 -13.17 5.05 3.10
C PRO A 140 -14.54 5.39 3.73
N HIS A 141 -15.64 4.91 3.14
CA HIS A 141 -17.01 5.19 3.60
C HIS A 141 -17.41 4.22 4.72
N ARG A 142 -16.93 4.48 5.94
CA ARG A 142 -17.12 3.63 7.13
C ARG A 142 -17.69 4.42 8.30
N PRO A 143 -18.33 3.78 9.30
CA PRO A 143 -18.85 4.49 10.48
C PRO A 143 -17.73 5.19 11.26
N CYS A 144 -16.59 4.51 11.40
CA CYS A 144 -15.36 5.08 11.93
C CYS A 144 -14.37 5.28 10.77
N PRO A 145 -14.25 6.52 10.26
CA PRO A 145 -13.34 6.86 9.18
C PRO A 145 -11.87 6.79 9.65
N ILE A 146 -11.32 5.59 9.80
CA ILE A 146 -9.92 5.37 10.14
C ILE A 146 -9.28 4.49 9.06
N GLY A 147 -8.29 5.04 8.37
CA GLY A 147 -7.43 4.33 7.44
C GLY A 147 -6.23 3.69 8.15
N LEU A 148 -5.72 2.60 7.59
CA LEU A 148 -4.51 1.93 8.07
C LEU A 148 -3.53 1.79 6.90
N THR A 149 -2.31 2.26 7.12
CA THR A 149 -1.22 2.18 6.14
C THR A 149 0.01 1.62 6.84
N VAL A 150 0.58 0.57 6.28
CA VAL A 150 1.93 0.11 6.60
C VAL A 150 2.87 0.87 5.67
N ALA A 151 3.86 1.56 6.24
CA ALA A 151 4.79 2.41 5.52
C ALA A 151 6.23 2.05 5.92
N LYS A 152 7.17 2.21 4.99
CA LYS A 152 8.59 2.10 5.31
C LYS A 152 9.09 3.44 5.84
N VAL A 153 9.82 3.41 6.95
CA VAL A 153 10.52 4.59 7.48
C VAL A 153 11.86 4.71 6.75
N GLU A 154 12.06 5.81 6.03
CA GLU A 154 13.33 6.10 5.34
C GLU A 154 14.26 6.91 6.25
N ALA A 155 13.72 7.89 6.98
CA ALA A 155 14.49 8.72 7.89
C ALA A 155 13.62 9.28 9.03
N VAL A 156 14.26 9.65 10.14
CA VAL A 156 13.63 10.32 11.28
C VAL A 156 14.44 11.56 11.64
N GLN A 157 13.78 12.71 11.76
CA GLN A 157 14.41 13.98 12.15
C GLN A 157 13.50 14.77 13.09
N GLY A 158 13.88 14.84 14.36
CA GLY A 158 13.09 15.56 15.37
C GLY A 158 11.67 15.01 15.47
N ASN A 159 10.68 15.84 15.16
CA ASN A 159 9.25 15.51 15.12
C ASN A 159 8.75 15.08 13.72
N MET A 160 9.65 14.84 12.77
CA MET A 160 9.31 14.46 11.40
C MET A 160 9.80 13.04 11.08
N ILE A 161 9.01 12.34 10.26
CA ILE A 161 9.31 10.99 9.78
C ILE A 161 9.14 10.99 8.27
N LEU A 162 10.20 10.64 7.53
CA LEU A 162 10.13 10.43 6.10
C LEU A 162 9.66 9.00 5.83
N LEU A 163 8.59 8.88 5.05
CA LEU A 163 7.94 7.61 4.75
C LEU A 163 7.96 7.32 3.24
N SER A 164 8.10 6.05 2.89
CA SER A 164 7.90 5.56 1.53
C SER A 164 6.84 4.43 1.49
N GLY A 165 6.30 4.16 0.30
CA GLY A 165 5.25 3.16 0.11
C GLY A 165 3.86 3.58 0.61
N VAL A 166 3.62 4.89 0.71
CA VAL A 166 2.35 5.47 1.17
C VAL A 166 1.52 6.01 0.00
N ASP A 167 0.19 5.96 0.13
CA ASP A 167 -0.78 6.55 -0.83
C ASP A 167 -1.67 7.59 -0.14
N LEU A 168 -1.11 8.28 0.86
CA LEU A 168 -1.85 9.21 1.69
C LEU A 168 -1.91 10.58 1.01
N VAL A 169 -3.09 11.19 0.94
CA VAL A 169 -3.26 12.56 0.42
C VAL A 169 -2.60 13.58 1.34
N ASP A 170 -2.05 14.63 0.77
CA ASP A 170 -1.45 15.74 1.50
C ASP A 170 -2.47 16.35 2.49
N GLY A 171 -2.00 16.70 3.69
CA GLY A 171 -2.84 17.24 4.75
C GLY A 171 -3.63 16.20 5.55
N THR A 172 -3.48 14.90 5.29
CA THR A 172 -4.20 13.87 6.05
C THR A 172 -3.80 13.90 7.53
N PRO A 173 -4.76 13.96 8.47
CA PRO A 173 -4.46 13.92 9.90
C PRO A 173 -4.00 12.53 10.33
N VAL A 174 -2.91 12.48 11.09
CA VAL A 174 -2.38 11.26 11.70
C VAL A 174 -2.98 11.12 13.09
N LEU A 175 -3.53 9.95 13.40
CA LEU A 175 -4.14 9.68 14.70
C LEU A 175 -3.22 8.88 15.63
N ASP A 176 -2.34 8.05 15.04
CA ASP A 176 -1.52 7.10 15.77
C ASP A 176 -0.35 6.64 14.89
N VAL A 177 0.76 6.25 15.53
CA VAL A 177 1.95 5.67 14.87
C VAL A 177 2.41 4.50 15.71
N LYS A 178 2.56 3.33 15.09
CA LYS A 178 3.00 2.09 15.76
C LYS A 178 4.08 1.39 14.93
N PRO A 179 5.08 0.75 15.58
CA PRO A 179 6.01 -0.10 14.87
C PRO A 179 5.27 -1.29 14.26
N TYR A 180 5.65 -1.67 13.04
CA TYR A 180 5.21 -2.92 12.43
C TYR A 180 6.02 -4.07 13.03
N LEU A 181 5.34 -5.05 13.63
CA LEU A 181 5.96 -6.18 14.30
C LEU A 181 5.63 -7.45 13.51
N PRO A 182 6.55 -7.98 12.67
CA PRO A 182 6.25 -9.11 11.79
C PRO A 182 5.64 -10.32 12.49
N TYR A 183 6.06 -10.61 13.72
CA TYR A 183 5.55 -11.75 14.50
C TYR A 183 4.11 -11.55 15.02
N CYS A 184 3.59 -10.31 15.07
CA CYS A 184 2.22 -10.01 15.47
C CYS A 184 1.31 -9.63 14.29
N ASP A 185 1.86 -8.90 13.32
CA ASP A 185 1.09 -8.25 12.26
C ASP A 185 1.07 -9.07 10.96
N SER A 186 2.05 -9.96 10.75
CA SER A 186 2.13 -10.82 9.56
C SER A 186 1.42 -12.16 9.80
N ILE A 187 0.30 -12.38 9.10
CA ILE A 187 -0.46 -13.63 9.15
C ILE A 187 -0.17 -14.41 7.84
N GLN A 188 0.58 -15.51 7.93
CA GLN A 188 1.03 -16.26 6.75
C GLN A 188 -0.14 -16.97 6.04
N GLU A 189 -1.15 -17.39 6.78
CA GLU A 189 -2.32 -18.12 6.27
C GLU A 189 -3.47 -17.20 5.83
N ALA A 190 -3.22 -15.89 5.70
CA ALA A 190 -4.24 -14.94 5.28
C ALA A 190 -4.71 -15.24 3.85
N ALA A 191 -6.00 -15.57 3.69
CA ALA A 191 -6.61 -15.82 2.40
C ALA A 191 -7.22 -14.54 1.80
N VAL A 192 -7.12 -14.39 0.49
CA VAL A 192 -7.80 -13.33 -0.27
C VAL A 192 -9.08 -13.93 -0.89
N PRO A 193 -10.24 -13.25 -0.78
CA PRO A 193 -11.49 -13.78 -1.29
C PRO A 193 -11.51 -13.87 -2.82
N ASN A 194 -12.20 -14.88 -3.37
CA ASN A 194 -12.19 -15.20 -4.81
C ASN A 194 -12.51 -14.01 -5.72
N TRP A 195 -13.42 -13.12 -5.32
CA TRP A 195 -13.80 -11.94 -6.12
C TRP A 195 -12.66 -10.91 -6.26
N LEU A 196 -11.60 -11.00 -5.46
CA LEU A 196 -10.38 -10.21 -5.60
C LEU A 196 -9.29 -10.92 -6.42
N MET A 197 -9.44 -12.24 -6.64
CA MET A 197 -8.50 -13.10 -7.35
C MET A 197 -8.76 -13.18 -8.87
N GLU A 198 -9.88 -12.61 -9.34
CA GLU A 198 -10.10 -12.41 -10.79
C GLU A 198 -9.12 -11.34 -11.29
N ASP A 199 -7.93 -11.82 -11.66
CA ASP A 199 -6.82 -11.02 -12.15
C ASP A 199 -7.08 -10.54 -13.59
N ASN A 200 -6.50 -9.37 -13.91
CA ASN A 200 -6.40 -8.71 -15.22
C ASN A 200 -7.45 -7.68 -15.65
N LEU A 201 -8.55 -7.46 -14.93
CA LEU A 201 -9.48 -6.40 -15.34
C LEU A 201 -8.93 -4.98 -15.10
N LEU A 202 -7.98 -4.82 -14.18
CA LEU A 202 -7.42 -3.52 -13.75
C LEU A 202 -5.89 -3.44 -13.88
N SER A 203 -5.24 -4.46 -14.44
CA SER A 203 -3.80 -4.42 -14.64
C SER A 203 -3.49 -3.50 -15.82
N VAL A 204 -2.56 -2.59 -15.62
CA VAL A 204 -1.97 -1.79 -16.69
C VAL A 204 -0.91 -2.65 -17.37
N ALA A 205 -0.97 -2.76 -18.70
CA ALA A 205 -0.08 -3.64 -19.46
C ALA A 205 1.35 -3.08 -19.52
N SER A 206 1.48 -1.77 -19.74
CA SER A 206 2.76 -1.06 -19.72
C SER A 206 2.55 0.43 -19.48
N VAL A 207 3.62 1.12 -19.06
CA VAL A 207 3.66 2.60 -18.99
C VAL A 207 4.83 3.06 -19.83
N SER A 208 4.58 3.94 -20.79
CA SER A 208 5.57 4.52 -21.68
C SER A 208 5.49 6.05 -21.65
N PHE A 209 6.61 6.70 -21.96
CA PHE A 209 6.76 8.16 -21.91
C PHE A 209 7.09 8.68 -23.30
N SER A 210 6.40 9.73 -23.73
CA SER A 210 6.70 10.42 -24.99
C SER A 210 7.95 11.29 -24.85
N GLU A 211 8.57 11.66 -25.97
CA GLU A 211 9.66 12.64 -26.01
C GLU A 211 9.20 14.04 -25.56
N GLU A 212 7.93 14.38 -25.82
CA GLU A 212 7.30 15.62 -25.35
C GLU A 212 7.21 15.66 -23.82
N PHE A 213 6.90 14.53 -23.17
CA PHE A 213 6.87 14.43 -21.71
C PHE A 213 8.23 14.70 -21.11
N ILE A 214 9.28 14.08 -21.63
CA ILE A 214 10.65 14.27 -21.12
C ILE A 214 11.06 15.75 -21.24
N SER A 215 10.85 16.35 -22.41
CA SER A 215 11.20 17.75 -22.67
C SER A 215 10.40 18.74 -21.81
N SER A 216 9.10 18.49 -21.63
CA SER A 216 8.24 19.32 -20.78
C SER A 216 8.54 19.15 -19.29
N LEU A 217 8.93 17.95 -18.85
CA LEU A 217 9.34 17.69 -17.48
C LEU A 217 10.61 18.45 -17.12
N GLU A 218 11.64 18.40 -17.96
CA GLU A 218 12.88 19.18 -17.75
C GLU A 218 12.58 20.68 -17.60
N SER A 219 11.70 21.21 -18.46
CA SER A 219 11.29 22.61 -18.43
C SER A 219 10.55 22.98 -17.14
N CYS A 220 9.61 22.12 -16.69
CA CYS A 220 8.85 22.33 -15.45
C CYS A 220 9.71 22.13 -14.19
N TRP A 221 10.71 21.26 -14.26
CA TRP A 221 11.53 20.86 -13.11
C TRP A 221 12.30 22.03 -12.49
N ILE A 222 12.74 22.99 -13.31
CA ILE A 222 13.44 24.21 -12.86
C ILE A 222 12.68 24.94 -11.73
N THR A 223 11.35 24.91 -11.78
CA THR A 223 10.50 25.52 -10.75
C THR A 223 10.10 24.52 -9.67
N ALA A 224 9.84 23.27 -10.04
CA ALA A 224 9.35 22.23 -9.13
C ALA A 224 10.42 21.71 -8.15
N GLU A 225 11.70 21.70 -8.54
CA GLU A 225 12.82 21.12 -7.77
C GLU A 225 12.87 21.64 -6.33
N LYS A 226 12.62 22.93 -6.12
CA LYS A 226 12.66 23.57 -4.79
C LYS A 226 11.57 23.10 -3.84
N LYS A 227 10.49 22.49 -4.37
CA LYS A 227 9.32 22.05 -3.61
C LYS A 227 9.13 20.54 -3.64
N SER A 228 9.83 19.85 -4.55
CA SER A 228 9.67 18.42 -4.76
C SER A 228 10.22 17.60 -3.59
N LEU A 229 9.55 16.48 -3.30
CA LEU A 229 10.06 15.44 -2.41
C LEU A 229 11.12 14.56 -3.09
N TYR A 230 11.33 14.70 -4.40
CA TYR A 230 12.21 13.87 -5.21
C TYR A 230 13.47 14.62 -5.63
N ALA A 231 14.58 13.90 -5.77
CA ALA A 231 15.89 14.47 -6.02
C ALA A 231 16.09 14.96 -7.46
N SER A 232 15.37 14.35 -8.41
CA SER A 232 15.62 14.53 -9.84
C SER A 232 14.35 14.31 -10.66
N PRO A 233 14.30 14.84 -11.91
CA PRO A 233 13.18 14.58 -12.81
C PRO A 233 13.03 13.07 -13.12
N GLY A 234 14.13 12.30 -13.12
CA GLY A 234 14.09 10.84 -13.30
C GLY A 234 13.41 10.09 -12.15
N GLU A 235 13.60 10.55 -10.91
CA GLU A 235 12.87 10.02 -9.76
C GLU A 235 11.38 10.36 -9.82
N PHE A 236 11.04 11.59 -10.23
CA PHE A 236 9.64 11.97 -10.45
C PHE A 236 8.99 11.17 -11.58
N GLN A 237 9.70 10.95 -12.69
CA GLN A 237 9.25 10.06 -13.76
C GLN A 237 9.00 8.63 -13.23
N SER A 238 9.87 8.14 -12.34
CA SER A 238 9.70 6.86 -11.68
C SER A 238 8.46 6.82 -10.78
N LEU A 239 8.15 7.91 -10.06
CA LEU A 239 6.88 8.06 -9.35
C LEU A 239 5.69 7.97 -10.30
N VAL A 240 5.70 8.74 -11.40
CA VAL A 240 4.60 8.72 -12.39
C VAL A 240 4.38 7.30 -12.91
N MET A 241 5.46 6.58 -13.24
CA MET A 241 5.40 5.18 -13.65
C MET A 241 4.78 4.29 -12.57
N GLN A 242 5.23 4.44 -11.32
CA GLN A 242 4.69 3.67 -10.20
C GLN A 242 3.20 3.93 -10.01
N VAL A 243 2.76 5.19 -10.02
CA VAL A 243 1.35 5.56 -9.83
C VAL A 243 0.50 5.03 -10.98
N LEU A 244 0.94 5.20 -12.23
CA LEU A 244 0.20 4.80 -13.43
C LEU A 244 0.28 3.30 -13.73
N SER A 245 1.16 2.55 -13.08
CA SER A 245 1.14 1.07 -13.12
C SER A 245 -0.12 0.48 -12.46
N TRP A 246 -0.83 1.29 -11.67
CA TRP A 246 -2.15 0.96 -11.14
C TRP A 246 -3.21 1.73 -11.94
N ASP A 247 -4.32 1.08 -12.30
CA ASP A 247 -5.46 1.82 -12.87
C ASP A 247 -6.12 2.67 -11.78
N ILE A 248 -5.74 3.96 -11.73
CA ILE A 248 -6.25 4.97 -10.79
C ILE A 248 -7.58 5.61 -11.21
N ARG A 249 -8.19 5.18 -12.32
CA ARG A 249 -9.48 5.74 -12.77
C ARG A 249 -10.61 5.30 -11.85
N SER A 250 -11.55 6.21 -11.60
CA SER A 250 -12.82 5.88 -10.97
C SER A 250 -13.67 4.96 -11.84
N LEU A 251 -14.62 4.24 -11.23
CA LEU A 251 -15.60 3.44 -11.97
C LEU A 251 -16.37 4.27 -13.00
N SER A 252 -16.68 5.52 -12.68
CA SER A 252 -17.33 6.46 -13.60
C SER A 252 -16.45 6.75 -14.81
N GLN A 253 -15.18 7.12 -14.60
CA GLN A 253 -14.23 7.39 -15.69
C GLN A 253 -14.02 6.18 -16.60
N ARG A 254 -14.09 4.96 -16.06
CA ARG A 254 -14.04 3.72 -16.85
C ARG A 254 -15.30 3.49 -17.69
N ASN A 255 -16.46 3.78 -17.11
CA ASN A 255 -17.74 3.52 -17.75
C ASN A 255 -18.19 4.65 -18.71
N ARG A 256 -17.71 5.89 -18.50
CA ARG A 256 -18.09 7.07 -19.29
C ARG A 256 -16.84 7.92 -19.62
N PRO A 257 -16.08 7.57 -20.67
CA PRO A 257 -14.87 8.32 -21.04
C PRO A 257 -15.14 9.75 -21.58
N ARG A 258 -16.40 10.08 -21.93
CA ARG A 258 -16.75 11.29 -22.73
C ARG A 258 -17.10 12.56 -21.92
N ASP A 259 -17.43 12.47 -20.63
CA ASP A 259 -18.09 13.60 -19.93
C ASP A 259 -17.15 14.56 -19.17
N ALA A 260 -15.86 14.23 -19.01
CA ALA A 260 -14.93 15.07 -18.25
C ALA A 260 -14.57 16.40 -18.94
N ILE A 261 -14.76 16.50 -20.27
CA ILE A 261 -14.36 17.67 -21.05
C ILE A 261 -15.50 18.72 -21.14
N ARG A 262 -16.77 18.33 -21.05
CA ARG A 262 -17.89 19.27 -21.30
C ARG A 262 -18.26 20.19 -20.14
N LYS A 263 -17.72 19.97 -18.93
CA LYS A 263 -17.98 20.85 -17.76
C LYS A 263 -17.08 22.09 -17.67
N LYS A 264 -16.10 22.28 -18.57
CA LYS A 264 -15.27 23.50 -18.58
C LYS A 264 -15.84 24.67 -19.40
N GLU A 265 -16.92 24.47 -20.18
CA GLU A 265 -17.50 25.55 -21.00
C GLU A 265 -18.68 26.29 -20.37
N LYS A 266 -19.11 25.94 -19.16
CA LYS A 266 -20.08 26.76 -18.40
C LYS A 266 -19.51 27.06 -17.03
N GLY A 267 -19.02 28.28 -16.87
CA GLY A 267 -18.50 28.79 -15.62
C GLY A 267 -19.52 28.63 -14.49
N GLN A 268 -19.23 27.71 -13.57
CA GLN A 268 -19.70 27.79 -12.20
C GLN A 268 -18.75 26.99 -11.31
N LEU A 269 -18.12 27.73 -10.40
CA LEU A 269 -17.23 27.24 -9.35
C LEU A 269 -18.06 26.38 -8.38
N LEU A 270 -17.92 25.06 -8.42
CA LEU A 270 -18.43 24.16 -7.38
C LEU A 270 -17.41 23.06 -7.11
N CYS A 271 -16.73 23.21 -5.97
CA CYS A 271 -16.13 22.12 -5.24
C CYS A 271 -17.25 21.20 -4.75
N ASP A 272 -17.59 20.18 -5.52
CA ASP A 272 -18.38 19.06 -5.03
C ASP A 272 -18.14 17.85 -5.92
N THR A 273 -17.24 16.98 -5.48
CA THR A 273 -17.37 15.54 -5.77
C THR A 273 -18.26 14.94 -4.69
N SER A 274 -19.46 15.50 -4.55
CA SER A 274 -20.57 14.73 -4.01
C SER A 274 -20.94 13.73 -5.10
N ASP A 275 -20.80 12.45 -4.77
CA ASP A 275 -21.50 11.38 -5.47
C ASP A 275 -23.00 11.64 -5.31
N VAL A 276 -23.54 12.56 -6.12
CA VAL A 276 -24.98 12.73 -6.29
C VAL A 276 -25.47 11.50 -7.03
N ASP A 277 -26.45 10.88 -6.42
CA ASP A 277 -26.95 9.55 -6.70
C ASP A 277 -27.51 9.41 -8.13
N ASP A 278 -27.05 8.41 -8.88
CA ASP A 278 -27.75 7.90 -10.07
C ASP A 278 -28.79 6.87 -9.55
N GLU A 279 -29.87 7.38 -8.96
CA GLU A 279 -31.12 6.63 -8.82
C GLU A 279 -31.85 6.68 -10.18
N HIS A 280 -32.19 5.50 -10.69
CA HIS A 280 -32.99 5.23 -11.90
C HIS A 280 -32.24 5.13 -13.23
N LEU A 281 -31.59 3.99 -13.46
CA LEU A 281 -31.69 3.34 -14.77
C LEU A 281 -32.10 1.88 -14.60
N GLY A 282 -33.33 1.61 -15.02
CA GLY A 282 -33.95 0.30 -15.04
C GLY A 282 -33.23 -0.67 -15.97
N GLU A 283 -33.37 -1.94 -15.62
CA GLU A 283 -32.65 -3.12 -16.12
C GLU A 283 -32.99 -3.54 -17.57
N THR A 284 -33.58 -2.68 -18.40
CA THR A 284 -34.25 -3.11 -19.65
C THR A 284 -33.76 -2.49 -20.96
N ALA A 285 -32.65 -1.75 -21.00
CA ALA A 285 -32.15 -1.13 -22.25
C ALA A 285 -30.76 -1.59 -22.73
N ILE A 286 -30.13 -2.61 -22.11
CA ILE A 286 -28.69 -2.91 -22.31
C ILE A 286 -28.40 -3.74 -23.58
N VAL A 287 -29.40 -4.16 -24.36
CA VAL A 287 -29.17 -5.11 -25.47
C VAL A 287 -28.98 -4.43 -26.84
N HIS A 288 -29.43 -3.19 -27.07
CA HIS A 288 -29.50 -2.64 -28.44
C HIS A 288 -28.46 -1.57 -28.83
N GLU A 289 -27.54 -1.16 -27.97
CA GLU A 289 -26.51 -0.12 -28.30
C GLU A 289 -25.06 -0.65 -28.36
N ARG A 290 -24.85 -1.97 -28.30
CA ARG A 290 -23.49 -2.55 -28.30
C ARG A 290 -22.79 -2.57 -29.65
N GLU A 291 -23.48 -2.35 -30.76
CA GLU A 291 -22.91 -2.60 -32.10
C GLU A 291 -22.32 -1.38 -32.83
N GLN A 292 -22.31 -0.17 -32.24
CA GLN A 292 -21.89 1.04 -32.99
C GLN A 292 -20.90 2.00 -32.32
N ASN A 293 -20.34 1.69 -31.14
CA ASN A 293 -19.47 2.64 -30.42
C ASN A 293 -18.00 2.18 -30.21
N SER A 294 -17.53 1.17 -30.93
CA SER A 294 -16.17 0.63 -30.78
C SER A 294 -15.04 1.48 -31.38
N LEU A 295 -15.33 2.66 -31.94
CA LEU A 295 -14.40 3.35 -32.86
C LEU A 295 -13.62 4.56 -32.32
N ASN A 296 -13.74 4.98 -31.05
CA ASN A 296 -12.98 6.16 -30.56
C ASN A 296 -12.39 6.01 -29.13
N SER A 297 -11.77 4.87 -28.82
CA SER A 297 -11.03 4.70 -27.55
C SER A 297 -9.70 5.50 -27.50
N MET A 298 -9.24 6.08 -28.62
CA MET A 298 -7.95 6.77 -28.72
C MET A 298 -7.96 8.27 -28.35
N GLU A 299 -9.12 8.88 -28.09
CA GLU A 299 -9.21 10.35 -28.00
C GLU A 299 -9.27 10.91 -26.57
N VAL A 300 -9.30 10.05 -25.54
CA VAL A 300 -9.50 10.49 -24.15
C VAL A 300 -8.18 10.73 -23.45
N VAL A 301 -7.91 12.00 -23.12
CA VAL A 301 -6.77 12.43 -22.31
C VAL A 301 -7.18 12.48 -20.84
N TYR A 302 -6.44 11.75 -20.00
CA TYR A 302 -6.58 11.75 -18.56
C TYR A 302 -5.50 12.64 -17.93
N HIS A 303 -5.78 13.12 -16.72
CA HIS A 303 -4.92 14.03 -15.98
C HIS A 303 -4.60 13.45 -14.61
N LEU A 304 -3.32 13.49 -14.24
CA LEU A 304 -2.79 13.07 -12.95
C LEU A 304 -2.02 14.25 -12.35
N ILE A 305 -2.48 14.75 -11.21
CA ILE A 305 -1.81 15.85 -10.50
C ILE A 305 -0.90 15.27 -9.41
N LEU A 306 0.39 15.59 -9.47
CA LEU A 306 1.41 15.21 -8.49
C LEU A 306 2.33 16.40 -8.21
N GLU A 307 2.50 16.79 -6.94
CA GLU A 307 3.34 17.93 -6.53
C GLU A 307 3.02 19.25 -7.26
N GLY A 308 1.77 19.42 -7.71
CA GLY A 308 1.35 20.59 -8.50
C GLY A 308 1.74 20.52 -9.99
N LEU A 309 2.28 19.39 -10.46
CA LEU A 309 2.47 19.09 -11.86
C LEU A 309 1.27 18.29 -12.39
N ASP A 310 0.67 18.75 -13.48
CA ASP A 310 -0.42 18.07 -14.21
C ASP A 310 0.18 17.22 -15.33
N VAL A 311 0.15 15.90 -15.13
CA VAL A 311 0.62 14.87 -16.05
C VAL A 311 -0.54 14.39 -16.90
N SER A 312 -0.46 14.64 -18.20
CA SER A 312 -1.45 14.18 -19.19
C SER A 312 -1.07 12.80 -19.72
N TYR A 313 -2.02 11.87 -19.78
CA TYR A 313 -1.77 10.52 -20.28
C TYR A 313 -2.99 9.94 -20.99
N ARG A 314 -2.75 8.96 -21.88
CA ARG A 314 -3.77 8.15 -22.54
C ARG A 314 -3.63 6.68 -22.19
N ILE A 315 -4.71 5.94 -22.37
CA ILE A 315 -4.72 4.48 -22.24
C ILE A 315 -5.25 3.92 -23.56
N ASP A 316 -4.50 3.02 -24.19
CA ASP A 316 -4.94 2.33 -25.41
C ASP A 316 -5.90 1.17 -25.10
N HIS A 317 -6.33 0.46 -26.14
CA HIS A 317 -7.24 -0.67 -26.05
C HIS A 317 -6.59 -1.91 -25.43
N ASP A 318 -5.26 -2.02 -25.49
CA ASP A 318 -4.47 -3.10 -24.92
C ASP A 318 -4.10 -2.84 -23.45
N GLY A 319 -4.49 -1.69 -22.91
CA GLY A 319 -4.21 -1.30 -21.53
C GLY A 319 -2.81 -0.71 -21.32
N ASN A 320 -2.12 -0.30 -22.39
CA ASN A 320 -0.87 0.45 -22.29
C ASN A 320 -1.17 1.92 -22.01
N VAL A 321 -0.42 2.48 -21.07
CA VAL A 321 -0.46 3.89 -20.71
C VAL A 321 0.63 4.63 -21.47
N ILE A 322 0.25 5.71 -22.16
CA ILE A 322 1.16 6.62 -22.85
C ILE A 322 1.09 7.97 -22.14
N VAL A 323 2.17 8.34 -21.48
CA VAL A 323 2.30 9.64 -20.81
C VAL A 323 2.78 10.67 -21.84
N GLU A 324 1.99 11.71 -22.06
CA GLU A 324 2.15 12.62 -23.20
C GLU A 324 2.94 13.87 -22.87
N LYS A 325 2.59 14.54 -21.77
CA LYS A 325 3.23 15.81 -21.38
C LYS A 325 2.96 16.12 -19.93
N VAL A 326 3.76 17.04 -19.39
CA VAL A 326 3.55 17.61 -18.07
C VAL A 326 3.47 19.13 -18.15
N SER A 327 2.62 19.73 -17.33
CA SER A 327 2.49 21.18 -17.21
C SER A 327 2.36 21.58 -15.75
N THR A 328 2.71 22.83 -15.43
CA THR A 328 2.51 23.37 -14.08
C THR A 328 1.03 23.63 -13.84
N SER A 329 0.44 23.00 -12.83
CA SER A 329 -0.93 23.25 -12.43
C SER A 329 -1.05 24.63 -11.78
N ALA A 330 -2.09 25.38 -12.15
CA ALA A 330 -2.41 26.69 -11.55
C ALA A 330 -2.87 26.57 -10.08
N VAL A 331 -3.09 25.35 -9.59
CA VAL A 331 -3.43 25.05 -8.20
C VAL A 331 -2.13 24.92 -7.41
N LEU A 332 -1.50 26.04 -7.06
CA LEU A 332 -0.49 26.02 -6.03
C LEU A 332 -0.87 27.00 -4.93
N ASP A 333 -1.39 26.42 -3.84
CA ASP A 333 -1.53 27.10 -2.56
C ASP A 333 -0.16 27.60 -2.10
N ASN A 334 -0.10 28.88 -1.73
CA ASN A 334 1.05 29.56 -1.13
C ASN A 334 1.32 29.06 0.30
N LYS A 335 1.55 27.76 0.50
CA LYS A 335 2.04 27.26 1.79
C LYS A 335 3.57 27.34 1.81
N LEU A 336 4.05 28.24 2.66
CA LEU A 336 5.44 28.69 2.79
C LEU A 336 6.37 27.66 3.47
N ASP A 337 5.83 26.59 4.06
CA ASP A 337 6.59 25.61 4.85
C ASP A 337 6.70 24.25 4.13
N SER A 338 7.15 24.22 2.88
CA SER A 338 7.27 22.95 2.14
C SER A 338 8.53 22.19 2.57
N TYR A 339 8.36 21.12 3.34
CA TYR A 339 9.40 20.10 3.52
C TYR A 339 9.65 19.41 2.18
N ASN A 340 10.87 19.51 1.66
CA ASN A 340 11.26 19.04 0.33
C ASN A 340 12.40 18.01 0.44
N TYR A 341 12.88 17.52 -0.70
CA TYR A 341 14.00 16.59 -0.76
C TYR A 341 15.26 17.11 -0.03
N LEU A 342 15.57 18.41 -0.15
CA LEU A 342 16.75 19.01 0.47
C LEU A 342 16.74 18.90 1.99
N THR A 343 15.56 18.90 2.63
CA THR A 343 15.42 18.66 4.07
C THR A 343 15.96 17.30 4.50
N TRP A 344 15.88 16.30 3.61
CA TRP A 344 16.18 14.90 3.91
C TRP A 344 17.45 14.39 3.26
N LYS A 345 18.06 15.15 2.35
CA LYS A 345 19.21 14.76 1.55
C LYS A 345 20.35 14.16 2.38
N ASP A 346 20.67 14.74 3.53
CA ASP A 346 21.77 14.27 4.40
C ASP A 346 21.41 13.02 5.23
N LYS A 347 20.14 12.63 5.25
CA LYS A 347 19.60 11.47 5.99
C LYS A 347 19.32 10.26 5.10
N LEU A 348 19.17 10.49 3.80
CA LEU A 348 19.02 9.46 2.78
C LEU A 348 20.41 8.97 2.38
N GLN A 349 20.99 8.05 3.17
CA GLN A 349 22.26 7.37 2.89
C GLN A 349 22.05 5.90 2.59
#